data_AF-A0A7S3F879-F1
#
_entry.id   AF-A0A7S3F879-F1
#
_cell.length_a   1.000
_cell.length_b   1.000
_cell.length_c   1.000
_cell.angle_alpha   90.00
_cell.angle_beta   90.00
_cell.angle_gamma   90.00
#
_symmetry.space_group_name_H-M   'P 1'
#
loop_
_entity.id
_entity.type
_entity.pdbx_description
1 polymer ?
#
loop_
_entity_poly.entity_id
_entity_poly.type
_entity_poly.pdbx_seq_one_letter_code
_entity_poly.pdbx_strand_id
1 'polypeptide(L)'
;WRHSAARVETVASATSELQVTLRHREWELFTFAPVRACRHVRWAALGLADMLNGGGAILSESLRISADNDADAGGAISASVVTRGPGRFVCYSQPAPAAVLAEGEPLQFQYIPSTGQLTFELGGADDGPTNVAISWQG
;
A
#
# COMPACT_ATOMS: atom_id res chain seq x y z
N TRP A 1 -14.42 -16.70 -12.85
CA TRP A 1 -13.53 -17.76 -12.32
C TRP A 1 -13.92 -18.05 -10.88
N ARG A 2 -13.99 -19.32 -10.48
CA ARG A 2 -14.25 -19.76 -9.09
C ARG A 2 -13.12 -20.69 -8.71
N HIS A 3 -12.26 -20.26 -7.78
CA HIS A 3 -11.25 -21.13 -7.18
C HIS A 3 -11.78 -21.66 -5.85
N SER A 4 -11.67 -22.97 -5.63
CA SER A 4 -11.88 -23.60 -4.33
C SER A 4 -10.52 -23.99 -3.75
N ALA A 5 -10.16 -23.43 -2.60
CA ALA A 5 -8.94 -23.84 -1.90
C ALA A 5 -9.17 -25.20 -1.23
N ALA A 6 -8.29 -26.16 -1.49
CA ALA A 6 -8.36 -27.48 -0.86
C ALA A 6 -7.85 -27.46 0.60
N ARG A 7 -7.06 -26.44 0.96
CA ARG A 7 -6.43 -26.30 2.27
C ARG A 7 -6.13 -24.83 2.56
N VAL A 8 -6.37 -24.40 3.80
CA VAL A 8 -5.99 -23.08 4.33
C VAL A 8 -5.09 -23.34 5.53
N GLU A 9 -3.93 -22.71 5.53
CA GLU A 9 -3.01 -22.73 6.67
C GLU A 9 -2.86 -21.32 7.23
N THR A 10 -2.91 -21.22 8.55
CA THR A 10 -2.74 -19.96 9.27
C THR A 10 -1.43 -19.99 10.02
N VAL A 11 -0.60 -18.97 9.79
CA VAL A 11 0.65 -18.77 10.52
C VAL A 11 0.33 -18.02 11.81
N ALA A 12 0.63 -18.62 12.97
CA ALA A 12 0.09 -18.19 14.26
C ALA A 12 0.72 -16.90 14.83
N SER A 13 1.94 -16.57 14.42
CA SER A 13 2.66 -15.37 14.88
C SER A 13 3.58 -14.81 13.79
N ALA A 14 4.06 -13.58 13.98
CA ALA A 14 5.04 -12.94 13.10
C ALA A 14 6.41 -13.66 13.05
N THR A 15 6.66 -14.58 13.97
CA THR A 15 7.90 -15.38 14.05
C THR A 15 7.68 -16.84 13.65
N SER A 16 6.45 -17.22 13.31
CA SER A 16 6.14 -18.57 12.88
C SER A 16 6.53 -18.74 11.41
N GLU A 17 7.12 -19.89 11.10
CA GLU A 17 7.56 -20.22 9.75
C GLU A 17 6.77 -21.40 9.20
N LEU A 18 6.44 -21.34 7.92
CA LEU A 18 5.84 -22.45 7.20
C LEU A 18 6.71 -22.76 5.98
N GLN A 19 7.21 -23.98 5.88
CA GLN A 19 7.93 -24.42 4.71
C GLN A 19 6.96 -24.82 3.60
N VAL A 20 7.01 -24.08 2.49
CA VAL A 20 6.20 -24.36 1.30
C VAL A 20 7.13 -24.47 0.09
N THR A 21 6.98 -25.53 -0.70
CA THR A 21 7.69 -25.67 -1.97
C THR A 21 6.85 -25.07 -3.09
N LEU A 22 7.30 -23.94 -3.64
CA LEU A 22 6.67 -23.28 -4.79
C LEU A 22 7.20 -23.89 -6.09
N ARG A 23 6.47 -24.86 -6.64
CA ARG A 23 6.82 -25.46 -7.95
C ARG A 23 6.56 -24.46 -9.08
N HIS A 24 7.35 -24.54 -10.13
CA HIS A 24 7.28 -23.60 -11.24
C HIS A 24 5.87 -23.60 -11.89
N ARG A 25 5.24 -22.42 -11.97
CA ARG A 25 3.90 -22.18 -12.54
C ARG A 25 2.73 -22.89 -11.84
N GLU A 26 2.91 -23.34 -10.60
CA GLU A 26 1.84 -23.96 -9.80
C GLU A 26 1.31 -23.06 -8.68
N TRP A 27 1.68 -21.78 -8.68
CA TRP A 27 1.30 -20.84 -7.64
C TRP A 27 0.95 -19.46 -8.19
N GLU A 28 0.09 -18.76 -7.45
CA GLU A 28 -0.24 -17.36 -7.63
C GLU A 28 -0.22 -16.69 -6.26
N LEU A 29 0.26 -15.44 -6.19
CA LEU A 29 0.26 -14.65 -4.96
C LEU A 29 -0.89 -13.66 -4.99
N PHE A 30 -1.72 -13.69 -3.95
CA PHE A 30 -2.80 -12.73 -3.76
C PHE A 30 -2.54 -11.94 -2.47
N THR A 31 -2.52 -10.61 -2.60
CA THR A 31 -2.44 -9.71 -1.46
C THR A 31 -3.79 -9.07 -1.22
N PHE A 32 -4.28 -9.16 0.01
CA PHE A 32 -5.52 -8.52 0.44
C PHE A 32 -5.16 -7.43 1.44
N ALA A 33 -5.69 -6.22 1.21
CA ALA A 33 -5.52 -5.10 2.11
C ALA A 33 -6.90 -4.54 2.51
N PRO A 34 -7.13 -4.27 3.80
CA PRO A 34 -8.37 -3.65 4.23
C PRO A 34 -8.47 -2.22 3.70
N VAL A 35 -9.61 -1.87 3.11
CA VAL A 35 -9.87 -0.51 2.62
C VAL A 35 -10.22 0.39 3.80
N ARG A 36 -9.41 1.43 4.03
CA ARG A 36 -9.75 2.55 4.92
C ARG A 36 -10.57 3.58 4.15
N ALA A 37 -11.49 4.23 4.85
CA ALA A 37 -12.30 5.30 4.29
C ALA A 37 -12.27 6.52 5.21
N CYS A 38 -12.15 7.71 4.63
CA CYS A 38 -12.23 8.99 5.31
C CYS A 38 -12.88 10.01 4.37
N ARG A 39 -14.06 10.54 4.72
CA ARG A 39 -14.88 11.38 3.85
C ARG A 39 -15.05 10.75 2.44
N HIS A 40 -14.61 11.44 1.39
CA HIS A 40 -14.66 10.98 0.00
C HIS A 40 -13.49 10.07 -0.40
N VAL A 41 -12.48 9.90 0.45
CA VAL A 41 -11.28 9.10 0.16
C VAL A 41 -11.45 7.66 0.64
N ARG A 42 -11.18 6.71 -0.25
CA ARG A 42 -10.95 5.30 0.06
C ARG A 42 -9.51 4.94 -0.30
N TRP A 43 -8.83 4.23 0.60
CA TRP A 43 -7.40 3.96 0.52
C TRP A 43 -7.05 2.56 1.04
N ALA A 44 -6.11 1.88 0.38
CA ALA A 44 -5.43 0.70 0.94
C ALA A 44 -4.01 0.57 0.36
N ALA A 45 -3.01 0.31 1.21
CA ALA A 45 -1.68 -0.06 0.75
C ALA A 45 -1.62 -1.57 0.43
N LEU A 46 -1.12 -1.95 -0.74
CA LEU A 46 -0.94 -3.37 -1.12
C LEU A 46 0.51 -3.82 -0.98
N GLY A 47 1.48 -2.92 -1.17
CA GLY A 47 2.90 -3.21 -1.00
C GLY A 47 3.66 -3.32 -2.33
N LEU A 48 4.78 -4.04 -2.33
CA LEU A 48 5.66 -4.21 -3.49
C LEU A 48 5.16 -5.33 -4.41
N ALA A 49 4.61 -4.99 -5.58
CA ALA A 49 3.88 -5.97 -6.41
C ALA A 49 4.76 -7.04 -7.06
N ASP A 50 6.04 -6.75 -7.28
CA ASP A 50 6.97 -7.63 -7.98
C ASP A 50 7.85 -8.46 -7.00
N MET A 51 7.41 -8.57 -5.74
CA MET A 51 8.12 -9.29 -4.68
C MET A 51 7.23 -10.34 -3.98
N LEU A 52 7.83 -11.47 -3.60
CA LEU A 52 7.12 -12.53 -2.85
C LEU A 52 6.63 -12.04 -1.47
N ASN A 53 7.40 -11.16 -0.83
CA ASN A 53 7.04 -10.50 0.43
C ASN A 53 6.29 -9.19 0.20
N GLY A 54 5.63 -9.00 -0.95
CA GLY A 54 5.06 -7.73 -1.38
C GLY A 54 4.24 -7.01 -0.31
N GLY A 55 3.23 -7.68 0.26
CA GLY A 55 2.44 -7.13 1.36
C GLY A 55 3.19 -7.04 2.70
N GLY A 56 4.19 -7.91 2.91
CA GLY A 56 5.05 -7.90 4.10
C GLY A 56 6.07 -6.75 4.12
N ALA A 57 6.20 -6.00 3.04
CA ALA A 57 7.02 -4.79 2.98
C ALA A 57 6.43 -3.65 3.85
N ILE A 58 5.11 -3.67 4.09
CA ILE A 58 4.41 -2.63 4.85
C ILE A 58 4.65 -2.84 6.35
N LEU A 59 5.27 -1.85 7.00
CA LEU A 59 5.53 -1.82 8.44
C LEU A 59 4.41 -1.12 9.19
N SER A 60 3.83 -0.06 8.61
CA SER A 60 2.62 0.58 9.14
C SER A 60 1.89 1.38 8.06
N GLU A 61 0.59 1.59 8.25
CA GLU A 61 -0.21 2.49 7.41
C GLU A 61 -1.22 3.29 8.27
N SER A 62 -1.60 4.49 7.81
CA SER A 62 -2.71 5.24 8.39
C SER A 62 -3.41 6.12 7.35
N LEU A 63 -4.68 6.46 7.58
CA LEU A 63 -5.46 7.45 6.84
C LEU A 63 -6.01 8.46 7.85
N ARG A 64 -5.71 9.74 7.67
CA ARG A 64 -6.02 10.81 8.64
C ARG A 64 -6.44 12.10 7.92
N ILE A 65 -7.08 12.99 8.67
CA ILE A 65 -7.33 14.37 8.27
C ILE A 65 -6.26 15.22 8.96
N SER A 66 -5.50 16.03 8.22
CA SER A 66 -4.58 17.00 8.80
C SER A 66 -5.37 18.16 9.40
N ALA A 67 -5.09 18.51 10.65
CA ALA A 67 -5.76 19.60 11.36
C ALA A 67 -5.15 20.99 11.07
N ASP A 68 -4.14 21.07 10.20
CA ASP A 68 -3.39 22.31 10.02
C ASP A 68 -4.08 23.30 9.07
N ASN A 69 -4.47 24.40 9.69
CA ASN A 69 -4.92 25.71 9.21
C ASN A 69 -6.38 25.81 8.69
N ASP A 70 -7.18 26.46 9.55
CA ASP A 70 -8.59 26.82 9.46
C ASP A 70 -9.63 25.69 9.63
N ALA A 71 -10.28 25.73 10.80
CA ALA A 71 -11.43 24.92 11.16
C ALA A 71 -12.63 25.07 10.20
N ASP A 72 -12.63 26.11 9.35
CA ASP A 72 -13.64 26.38 8.33
C ASP A 72 -13.25 25.85 6.92
N ALA A 73 -12.03 25.37 6.70
CA ALA A 73 -11.52 24.98 5.38
C ALA A 73 -11.60 23.48 5.05
N GLY A 74 -12.18 22.66 5.95
CA GLY A 74 -12.31 21.21 5.71
C GLY A 74 -10.95 20.54 5.50
N GLY A 75 -10.19 20.32 6.59
CA GLY A 75 -8.79 19.86 6.55
C GLY A 75 -8.44 18.77 5.52
N ALA A 76 -7.23 18.86 4.96
CA ALA A 76 -6.74 17.96 3.91
C ALA A 76 -6.65 16.51 4.39
N ILE A 77 -6.94 15.56 3.50
CA ILE A 77 -6.87 14.13 3.81
C ILE A 77 -5.50 13.62 3.37
N SER A 78 -4.84 12.86 4.23
CA SER A 78 -3.57 12.23 3.93
C SER A 78 -3.49 10.80 4.45
N ALA A 79 -2.72 9.98 3.73
CA ALA A 79 -2.33 8.65 4.14
C ALA A 79 -0.81 8.62 4.32
N SER A 80 -0.37 7.86 5.32
CA SER A 80 1.04 7.60 5.58
C SER A 80 1.28 6.11 5.48
N VAL A 81 2.34 5.70 4.78
CA VAL A 81 2.81 4.31 4.74
C VAL A 81 4.28 4.30 5.14
N VAL A 82 4.65 3.42 6.05
CA VAL A 82 6.04 3.07 6.31
C VAL A 82 6.28 1.70 5.71
N THR A 83 7.21 1.61 4.77
CA THR A 83 7.52 0.38 4.02
C THR A 83 9.01 0.09 4.04
N ARG A 84 9.42 -1.11 3.64
CA ARG A 84 10.85 -1.46 3.45
C ARG A 84 11.06 -2.11 2.09
N GLY A 85 12.18 -1.78 1.46
CA GLY A 85 12.63 -2.36 0.20
C GLY A 85 12.26 -1.52 -1.03
N PRO A 86 13.04 -1.63 -2.11
CA PRO A 86 12.85 -0.86 -3.33
C PRO A 86 11.84 -1.48 -4.29
N GLY A 87 11.39 -0.71 -5.27
CA GLY A 87 10.64 -1.18 -6.43
C GLY A 87 9.20 -0.65 -6.51
N ARG A 88 8.41 -1.32 -7.34
CA ARG A 88 7.06 -0.87 -7.71
C ARG A 88 6.07 -1.09 -6.58
N PHE A 89 5.72 -0.01 -5.91
CA PHE A 89 4.71 0.01 -4.86
C PHE A 89 3.32 0.18 -5.47
N VAL A 90 2.36 -0.58 -4.96
CA VAL A 90 0.96 -0.57 -5.43
C VAL A 90 0.02 -0.28 -4.28
N CYS A 91 -0.97 0.56 -4.55
CA CYS A 91 -2.04 0.92 -3.64
C CYS A 91 -3.37 0.95 -4.38
N TYR A 92 -4.44 0.93 -3.60
CA TYR A 92 -5.77 1.34 -4.04
C TYR A 92 -6.09 2.73 -3.49
N SER A 93 -6.62 3.59 -4.37
CA SER A 93 -7.02 4.95 -4.04
C SER A 93 -8.25 5.37 -4.85
N GLN A 94 -9.24 5.95 -4.19
CA GLN A 94 -10.35 6.65 -4.83
C GLN A 94 -10.72 7.88 -4.00
N PRO A 95 -10.61 9.11 -4.53
CA PRO A 95 -10.20 9.48 -5.89
C PRO A 95 -8.69 9.40 -6.12
N ALA A 96 -8.22 9.82 -7.31
CA ALA A 96 -6.79 10.00 -7.58
C ALA A 96 -6.16 10.92 -6.52
N PRO A 97 -4.97 10.60 -5.99
CA PRO A 97 -4.26 11.49 -5.07
C PRO A 97 -3.77 12.74 -5.81
N ALA A 98 -3.62 13.83 -5.06
CA ALA A 98 -3.02 15.06 -5.53
C ALA A 98 -1.48 14.98 -5.55
N ALA A 99 -0.89 14.28 -4.56
CA ALA A 99 0.56 14.09 -4.48
C ALA A 99 0.93 12.77 -3.79
N VAL A 100 2.10 12.26 -4.15
CA VAL A 100 2.80 11.17 -3.47
C VAL A 100 4.22 11.67 -3.18
N LEU A 101 4.67 11.54 -1.92
CA LEU A 101 5.99 11.97 -1.48
C LEU A 101 6.69 10.81 -0.76
N ALA A 102 7.95 10.54 -1.08
CA ALA A 102 8.79 9.61 -0.33
C ALA A 102 9.89 10.40 0.39
N GLU A 103 9.98 10.25 1.71
CA GLU A 103 10.88 11.04 2.56
C GLU A 103 10.74 12.56 2.35
N GLY A 104 9.53 13.02 2.04
CA GLY A 104 9.25 14.43 1.76
C GLY A 104 9.56 14.88 0.33
N GLU A 105 10.17 14.02 -0.50
CA GLU A 105 10.47 14.32 -1.90
C GLU A 105 9.33 13.83 -2.82
N PRO A 106 8.86 14.64 -3.79
CA PRO A 106 7.78 14.24 -4.70
C PRO A 106 8.15 13.03 -5.56
N LEU A 107 7.23 12.07 -5.64
CA LEU A 107 7.31 10.95 -6.56
C LEU A 107 6.35 11.12 -7.74
N GLN A 108 6.80 10.72 -8.91
CA GLN A 108 5.91 10.45 -10.03
C GLN A 108 5.10 9.18 -9.72
N PHE A 109 3.81 9.22 -10.07
CA PHE A 109 2.92 8.09 -9.90
C PHE A 109 2.02 7.90 -11.13
N GLN A 110 1.49 6.70 -11.28
CA GLN A 110 0.45 6.38 -12.25
C GLN A 110 -0.85 6.05 -11.51
N TYR A 111 -1.96 6.49 -12.07
CA TYR A 111 -3.29 6.22 -11.54
C TYR A 111 -4.21 5.69 -12.64
N ILE A 112 -4.93 4.60 -12.35
CA ILE A 112 -5.90 4.00 -13.27
C ILE A 112 -7.31 4.26 -12.73
N PRO A 113 -8.08 5.23 -13.29
CA PRO A 113 -9.38 5.62 -12.74
C PRO A 113 -10.43 4.50 -12.69
N SER A 114 -10.39 3.57 -13.65
CA SER A 114 -11.36 2.47 -13.73
C SER A 114 -11.20 1.43 -12.61
N THR A 115 -10.01 1.33 -12.02
CA THR A 115 -9.71 0.35 -10.96
C THR A 115 -9.37 1.01 -9.62
N GLY A 116 -9.02 2.30 -9.62
CA GLY A 116 -8.45 2.98 -8.47
C GLY A 116 -7.02 2.57 -8.16
N GLN A 117 -6.33 1.87 -9.07
CA GLN A 117 -4.94 1.46 -8.86
C GLN A 117 -4.02 2.69 -8.90
N LEU A 118 -3.21 2.85 -7.86
CA LEU A 118 -2.14 3.83 -7.76
C LEU A 118 -0.81 3.08 -7.71
N THR A 119 0.18 3.49 -8.52
CA THR A 119 1.52 2.90 -8.50
C THR A 119 2.61 3.95 -8.58
N PHE A 120 3.72 3.73 -7.88
CA PHE A 120 4.92 4.57 -7.92
C PHE A 120 6.16 3.71 -7.64
N GLU A 121 7.33 4.20 -8.04
CA GLU A 121 8.60 3.52 -7.81
C GLU A 121 9.26 4.06 -6.54
N LEU A 122 9.68 3.15 -5.66
CA LEU A 122 10.50 3.46 -4.50
C LEU A 122 11.96 3.19 -4.83
N GLY A 123 12.77 4.25 -4.78
CA GLY A 123 14.23 4.15 -4.87
C GLY A 123 14.90 3.94 -3.52
N GLY A 124 16.22 3.68 -3.55
CA GLY A 124 17.06 3.67 -2.35
C GLY A 124 17.71 2.32 -2.08
N ALA A 125 19.05 2.33 -2.02
CA ALA A 125 19.86 1.28 -1.45
C ALA A 125 20.11 1.63 0.02
N ASP A 126 19.33 1.05 0.93
CA ASP A 126 19.72 0.79 2.33
C ASP A 126 18.57 0.04 3.04
N ASP A 127 18.92 -0.74 4.06
CA ASP A 127 18.05 -1.69 4.75
C ASP A 127 16.93 -1.05 5.62
N GLY A 128 16.76 0.27 5.52
CA GLY A 128 15.91 1.09 6.39
C GLY A 128 14.45 1.20 5.93
N PRO A 129 13.54 1.59 6.84
CA PRO A 129 12.18 1.98 6.48
C PRO A 129 12.13 3.23 5.61
N THR A 130 11.20 3.28 4.67
CA THR A 130 10.85 4.45 3.85
C THR A 130 9.45 4.95 4.22
N ASN A 131 9.33 6.24 4.49
CA ASN A 131 8.09 6.95 4.73
C ASN A 131 7.52 7.48 3.42
N VAL A 132 6.27 7.12 3.14
CA VAL A 132 5.52 7.59 1.99
C VAL A 132 4.28 8.33 2.46
N ALA A 133 4.11 9.56 2.02
CA ALA A 133 2.93 10.37 2.25
C ALA A 133 2.12 10.49 0.96
N ILE A 134 0.80 10.28 1.06
CA ILE A 134 -0.16 10.43 -0.03
C ILE A 134 -1.20 11.43 0.42
N SER A 135 -1.53 12.42 -0.41
CA SER A 135 -2.50 13.44 -0.05
C SER A 135 -3.57 13.63 -1.11
N TRP A 136 -4.75 14.04 -0.66
CA TRP A 136 -5.88 14.41 -1.49
C TRP A 136 -6.31 15.84 -1.16
N GLN A 137 -6.82 16.55 -2.16
CA GLN A 137 -7.49 17.83 -1.92
C GLN A 137 -8.80 17.58 -1.15
N GLY A 138 -9.09 18.50 -0.22
CA GLY A 138 -10.29 18.49 0.62
C GLY A 138 -11.58 18.63 -0.16
#